data_AF-A0A4P2VV73-F1
#
_entry.id   AF-A0A4P2VV73-F1
#
_cell.length_a   1.000
_cell.length_b   1.000
_cell.length_c   1.000
_cell.angle_alpha   90.00
_cell.angle_beta   90.00
_cell.angle_gamma   90.00
#
_symmetry.space_group_name_H-M   'P 1'
#
loop_
_entity.id
_entity.type
_entity.pdbx_description
1 polymer ?
#
loop_
_entity_poly.entity_id
_entity_poly.type
_entity_poly.pdbx_seq_one_letter_code
_entity_poly.pdbx_strand_id
1 'polypeptide(L)'
;MTFTSSAVSLEWNRNNLILTRGASQIVIAAEKVQNLRTQDTETGFIEYFRSTALENREARRVFQSWERKDKELLNKIYKEMIS
;
A
#
# COMPACT_ATOMS: atom_id res chain seq x y z
N MET A 1 8.95 13.16 -1.93
CA MET A 1 7.78 13.84 -1.35
C MET A 1 7.15 12.87 -0.38
N THR A 2 6.93 13.30 0.85
CA THR A 2 6.41 12.48 1.95
C THR A 2 5.02 13.02 2.25
N PHE A 3 3.96 12.23 1.98
CA PHE A 3 2.59 12.65 2.31
C PHE A 3 2.14 11.96 3.60
N THR A 4 1.67 12.77 4.55
CA THR A 4 1.07 12.34 5.82
C THR A 4 -0.45 12.52 5.74
N SER A 5 -1.17 11.47 5.34
CA SER A 5 -2.59 11.33 5.70
C SER A 5 -2.64 10.66 7.08
N SER A 6 -3.58 11.05 7.94
CA SER A 6 -3.58 10.94 9.41
C SER A 6 -3.36 9.54 10.05
N ALA A 7 -3.07 8.50 9.27
CA ALA A 7 -2.70 7.18 9.76
C ALA A 7 -1.58 6.48 8.98
N VAL A 8 -1.30 6.81 7.72
CA VAL A 8 -0.28 6.14 6.90
C VAL A 8 0.51 7.16 6.09
N SER A 9 1.83 7.12 6.24
CA SER A 9 2.78 7.86 5.40
C SER A 9 3.17 7.00 4.20
N LEU A 10 3.12 7.60 3.01
CA LEU A 10 3.59 7.02 1.76
C LEU A 10 4.95 7.62 1.40
N GLU A 11 5.96 6.78 1.25
CA GLU A 11 7.30 7.19 0.83
C GLU A 11 7.79 6.37 -0.36
N TRP A 12 8.47 7.05 -1.28
CA TRP A 12 9.08 6.44 -2.45
C TRP A 12 10.59 6.33 -2.22
N ASN A 13 11.12 5.12 -2.23
CA ASN A 13 12.55 4.87 -2.08
C ASN A 13 13.05 3.95 -3.20
N ARG A 14 13.82 4.49 -4.15
CA ARG A 14 14.36 3.75 -5.31
C ARG A 14 13.27 2.92 -6.01
N ASN A 15 12.14 3.55 -6.30
CA ASN A 15 10.92 2.95 -6.88
C ASN A 15 10.15 1.95 -6.00
N ASN A 16 10.66 1.60 -4.81
CA ASN A 16 9.87 0.88 -3.82
C ASN A 16 8.86 1.82 -3.17
N LEU A 17 7.71 1.28 -2.82
CA LEU A 17 6.68 1.97 -2.06
C LEU A 17 6.79 1.54 -0.61
N ILE A 18 6.95 2.52 0.27
CA ILE A 18 7.04 2.32 1.70
C ILE A 18 5.79 2.91 2.33
N LEU A 19 5.04 2.07 3.02
CA LEU A 19 3.87 2.45 3.80
C LEU A 19 4.26 2.42 5.28
N THR A 20 4.15 3.55 5.98
CA THR A 20 4.51 3.66 7.39
C THR A 20 3.29 4.07 8.22
N ARG A 21 2.98 3.34 9.29
CA ARG A 21 1.94 3.68 10.26
C ARG A 21 2.47 3.51 11.67
N GLY A 22 2.76 4.62 12.35
CA GLY A 22 3.39 4.58 13.68
C GLY A 22 4.74 3.86 13.63
N ALA A 23 4.90 2.80 14.42
CA ALA A 23 6.14 2.01 14.48
C ALA A 23 6.22 0.89 13.42
N SER A 24 5.17 0.70 12.61
CA SER A 24 5.11 -0.39 11.64
C SER A 24 5.33 0.13 10.22
N GLN A 25 6.16 -0.59 9.45
CA GLN A 25 6.50 -0.26 8.08
C GLN A 25 6.25 -1.47 7.17
N ILE A 26 5.66 -1.22 6.01
CA ILE A 26 5.46 -2.20 4.94
C ILE A 26 6.22 -1.69 3.72
N VAL A 27 7.10 -2.51 3.18
CA VAL A 27 7.83 -2.22 1.95
C VAL A 27 7.24 -3.06 0.84
N ILE A 28 6.90 -2.42 -0.27
CA ILE A 28 6.43 -3.02 -1.50
C ILE A 28 7.50 -2.79 -2.56
N ALA A 29 8.01 -3.89 -3.12
CA ALA A 29 9.08 -3.85 -4.11
C ALA A 29 8.63 -3.13 -5.39
N ALA A 30 9.57 -2.43 -6.04
CA ALA A 30 9.33 -1.62 -7.23
C ALA A 30 8.58 -2.37 -8.35
N GLU A 31 8.89 -3.65 -8.57
CA GLU A 31 8.20 -4.49 -9.56
C GLU A 31 6.72 -4.63 -9.25
N LYS A 32 6.38 -4.82 -7.97
CA LYS A 32 5.00 -4.93 -7.51
C LYS A 32 4.29 -3.59 -7.62
N VAL A 33 4.99 -2.49 -7.36
CA VAL A 33 4.45 -1.14 -7.50
C VAL A 33 4.14 -0.80 -8.95
N GLN A 34 5.00 -1.19 -9.89
CA GLN A 34 4.72 -1.04 -11.32
C GLN A 34 3.45 -1.79 -11.70
N ASN A 35 3.33 -3.06 -11.30
CA ASN A 35 2.12 -3.86 -11.56
C ASN A 35 0.87 -3.31 -10.86
N LEU A 36 1.01 -2.66 -9.69
CA LEU A 36 -0.10 -1.96 -9.03
C LEU A 36 -0.57 -0.75 -9.87
N ARG A 37 0.37 0.00 -10.45
CA ARG A 37 0.04 1.16 -11.31
C ARG A 37 -0.54 0.78 -12.66
N THR A 38 -0.30 -0.44 -13.14
CA THR A 38 -0.91 -0.94 -14.39
C THR A 38 -2.30 -1.55 -14.18
N GLN A 39 -2.85 -1.55 -12.96
CA GLN A 39 -4.22 -2.01 -12.75
C GLN A 39 -5.20 -0.92 -13.17
N ASP A 40 -5.99 -1.17 -14.21
CA ASP A 40 -6.99 -0.23 -14.73
C ASP A 40 -8.23 -0.08 -13.83
N THR A 41 -8.40 -0.98 -12.86
CA THR A 41 -9.57 -1.01 -11.98
C THR A 41 -9.17 -1.02 -10.51
N GLU A 42 -9.95 -0.34 -9.68
CA GLU A 42 -9.80 -0.34 -8.22
C GLU A 42 -9.88 -1.77 -7.65
N THR A 43 -10.78 -2.60 -8.19
CA THR A 43 -10.92 -4.00 -7.78
C THR A 43 -9.65 -4.80 -8.09
N GLY A 44 -9.09 -4.66 -9.30
CA GLY A 44 -7.83 -5.34 -9.68
C GLY A 44 -6.65 -4.88 -8.82
N PHE A 45 -6.57 -3.59 -8.51
CA PHE A 45 -5.58 -3.05 -7.57
C PHE A 45 -5.70 -3.70 -6.19
N ILE A 46 -6.91 -3.75 -5.62
CA ILE A 46 -7.16 -4.30 -4.29
C ILE A 46 -6.78 -5.79 -4.23
N GLU A 47 -7.18 -6.57 -5.23
CA GLU A 47 -6.88 -7.99 -5.31
C GLU A 47 -5.37 -8.24 -5.44
N TYR A 48 -4.70 -7.52 -6.35
CA TYR A 48 -3.26 -7.64 -6.53
C TYR A 48 -2.48 -7.19 -5.28
N PHE A 49 -2.93 -6.11 -4.63
CA PHE A 49 -2.31 -5.60 -3.41
C PHE A 49 -2.30 -6.65 -2.30
N ARG A 50 -3.46 -7.28 -2.05
CA ARG A 50 -3.63 -8.26 -0.97
C ARG A 50 -3.00 -9.61 -1.25
N SER A 51 -3.02 -10.05 -2.51
CA SER A 51 -2.51 -11.35 -2.93
C SER A 51 -1.00 -11.35 -3.17
N THR A 52 -0.49 -10.29 -3.80
CA THR A 52 0.81 -10.31 -4.50
C THR A 52 1.73 -9.18 -4.10
N ALA A 53 1.24 -7.95 -3.86
CA ALA A 53 2.10 -6.83 -3.50
C ALA A 53 2.69 -6.96 -2.09
N LEU A 54 1.97 -7.60 -1.17
CA LEU A 54 2.42 -7.90 0.18
C LEU A 54 3.12 -9.27 0.20
N GLU A 55 4.43 -9.27 -0.06
CA GLU A 55 5.23 -10.50 -0.21
C GLU A 55 5.22 -11.36 1.05
N ASN A 56 5.30 -10.74 2.23
CA ASN A 56 5.39 -11.44 3.51
C ASN A 56 4.04 -11.58 4.22
N ARG A 57 3.81 -12.74 4.86
CA ARG A 57 2.62 -13.00 5.69
C ARG A 57 2.45 -11.96 6.81
N GLU A 58 3.56 -11.52 7.39
CA GLU A 58 3.58 -10.49 8.42
C GLU A 58 3.12 -9.13 7.88
N ALA A 59 3.59 -8.73 6.69
CA ALA A 59 3.12 -7.50 6.03
C ALA A 59 1.60 -7.55 5.76
N ARG A 60 1.06 -8.70 5.33
CA ARG A 60 -0.39 -8.91 5.18
C ARG A 60 -1.15 -8.76 6.50
N ARG A 61 -0.63 -9.33 7.59
CA ARG A 61 -1.23 -9.23 8.93
C ARG A 61 -1.22 -7.79 9.45
N VAL A 62 -0.10 -7.09 9.28
CA VAL A 62 0.03 -5.69 9.66
C VAL A 62 -0.95 -4.84 8.88
N PHE A 63 -1.01 -5.01 7.56
CA PHE A 63 -1.94 -4.28 6.70
C PHE A 63 -3.42 -4.57 7.05
N GLN A 64 -3.78 -5.84 7.26
CA GLN A 64 -5.14 -6.19 7.71
C GLN A 64 -5.49 -5.55 9.05
N SER A 65 -4.54 -5.46 9.98
CA SER A 65 -4.73 -4.78 11.27
C SER A 65 -4.95 -3.28 11.08
N TRP A 66 -4.28 -2.68 10.09
CA TRP A 66 -4.49 -1.29 9.72
C TRP A 66 -5.85 -1.06 9.08
N GLU A 67 -6.28 -1.95 8.19
CA GLU A 67 -7.55 -1.89 7.49
C GLU A 67 -8.75 -2.08 8.45
N ARG A 68 -8.61 -2.93 9.47
CA ARG A 68 -9.62 -3.06 10.54
C ARG A 68 -9.88 -1.74 11.27
N LYS A 69 -8.85 -0.88 11.38
CA LYS A 69 -8.94 0.43 12.02
C LYS A 69 -9.35 1.54 11.04
N ASP A 70 -9.07 1.37 9.76
CA ASP A 70 -9.43 2.31 8.69
C ASP A 70 -9.78 1.51 7.43
N LYS A 71 -11.08 1.27 7.23
CA LYS A 71 -11.58 0.46 6.10
C LYS A 71 -11.35 1.13 4.75
N GLU A 72 -11.16 2.44 4.73
CA GLU A 72 -10.92 3.22 3.51
C GLU A 72 -9.42 3.34 3.18
N LEU A 73 -8.55 2.77 4.02
CA LEU A 73 -7.10 2.92 3.87
C LEU A 73 -6.61 2.48 2.49
N LEU A 74 -7.08 1.33 2.03
CA LEU A 74 -6.64 0.78 0.75
C LEU A 74 -7.10 1.65 -0.43
N ASN A 75 -8.33 2.20 -0.35
CA ASN A 75 -8.86 3.12 -1.36
C ASN A 75 -8.12 4.47 -1.34
N LYS A 76 -7.69 4.93 -0.16
CA LYS A 76 -6.82 6.12 -0.04
C LYS A 76 -5.46 5.87 -0.70
N ILE A 77 -4.82 4.73 -0.42
CA ILE A 77 -3.54 4.35 -1.06
C ILE A 77 -3.71 4.25 -2.57
N TYR A 78 -4.80 3.66 -3.05
CA TYR A 78 -5.13 3.58 -4.48
C TYR A 78 -5.24 4.97 -5.12
N LYS A 79 -6.03 5.87 -4.53
CA LYS A 79 -6.18 7.25 -5.01
C LYS A 79 -4.84 7.98 -5.05
N GLU A 80 -4.01 7.85 -4.01
CA GLU A 80 -2.68 8.46 -3.95
C GLU A 80 -1.69 7.86 -4.95
N MET A 81 -1.88 6.61 -5.38
CA MET A 81 -1.02 5.97 -6.38
C MET A 81 -1.38 6.31 -7.83
N ILE A 82 -2.64 6.62 -8.10
CA ILE A 82 -3.15 6.96 -9.44
C ILE A 82 -3.22 8.47 -9.67
N SER A 83 -3.50 9.26 -8.62
CA SER A 83 -3.56 10.72 -8.70
C SER A 83 -2.18 11.36 -8.89
#